data_AF-X6LU16-F1
#
_entry.id   AF-X6LU16-F1
#
_cell.length_a   1.000
_cell.length_b   1.000
_cell.length_c   1.000
_cell.angle_alpha   90.00
_cell.angle_beta   90.00
_cell.angle_gamma   90.00
#
_symmetry.space_group_name_H-M   'P 1'
#
loop_
_entity.id
_entity.type
_entity.pdbx_description
1 polymer ?
#
loop_
_entity_poly.entity_id
_entity_poly.type
_entity_poly.pdbx_seq_one_letter_code
_entity_poly.pdbx_strand_id
1 'polypeptide(L)'
;FDHFSKILSFFNQNDYFVRDKKRMFKILHFNLCFQLFYQLSSSITYRIFFLNIALICANMQFFNFVFVYICYTIYIENSKQIQDQLKKLMKWWHQREQNDKSDIIEKFKIMSKYKWKDKITKEDIDSIRFTIDAYLYLLTAYVMMDKNKKLIKMKELTFEEIFRQTHNFLEWKDLQKMKNENTKFELFNMKNNMIESDETVRKNFENAEPSFQLLWTPEIIGKTKTIKNALMDLKSRHKLHKNKKNYDALIMIISGHGDDGDKISINEIREFFGCRQINL
;
A
#
# COMPACT_ATOMS: atom_id res chain seq x y z
N PHE A 1 -14.12 -3.05 -27.51
CA PHE A 1 -13.09 -4.12 -27.46
C PHE A 1 -12.07 -3.85 -26.35
N ASP A 2 -11.47 -2.65 -26.30
CA ASP A 2 -10.44 -2.30 -25.33
C ASP A 2 -10.90 -2.29 -23.85
N HIS A 3 -12.12 -1.81 -23.59
CA HIS A 3 -12.75 -1.85 -22.27
C HIS A 3 -13.11 -3.29 -21.83
N PHE A 4 -13.46 -4.15 -22.79
CA PHE A 4 -13.81 -5.54 -22.56
C PHE A 4 -12.56 -6.37 -22.22
N SER A 5 -11.43 -6.06 -22.87
CA SER A 5 -10.11 -6.66 -22.59
C SER A 5 -9.63 -6.36 -21.16
N LYS A 6 -9.82 -5.11 -20.68
CA LYS A 6 -9.49 -4.69 -19.30
C LYS A 6 -10.35 -5.37 -18.24
N ILE A 7 -11.64 -5.57 -18.53
CA ILE A 7 -12.54 -6.32 -17.64
C ILE A 7 -12.15 -7.81 -17.60
N LEU A 8 -11.79 -8.40 -18.74
CA LEU A 8 -11.37 -9.81 -18.81
C LEU A 8 -10.02 -10.05 -18.11
N SER A 9 -9.06 -9.12 -18.20
CA SER A 9 -7.79 -9.20 -17.47
C SER A 9 -7.98 -9.07 -15.95
N PHE A 10 -8.94 -8.25 -15.51
CA PHE A 10 -9.32 -8.10 -14.10
C PHE A 10 -9.90 -9.38 -13.49
N PHE A 11 -10.70 -10.14 -14.27
CA PHE A 11 -11.24 -11.43 -13.82
C PHE A 11 -10.23 -12.59 -13.88
N ASN A 12 -9.24 -12.53 -14.78
CA ASN A 12 -8.24 -13.60 -14.92
C ASN A 12 -7.12 -13.55 -13.85
N GLN A 13 -6.86 -12.39 -13.23
CA GLN A 13 -5.80 -12.23 -12.22
C GLN A 13 -6.25 -12.53 -10.77
N ASN A 14 -7.54 -12.77 -10.53
CA ASN A 14 -8.09 -12.96 -9.19
C ASN A 14 -8.55 -14.41 -8.94
N ASP A 15 -7.84 -15.15 -8.09
CA ASP A 15 -8.19 -16.52 -7.67
C ASP A 15 -9.45 -16.61 -6.80
N TYR A 16 -10.00 -15.48 -6.34
CA TYR A 16 -11.19 -15.44 -5.50
C TYR A 16 -12.51 -15.74 -6.24
N PHE A 17 -12.50 -15.83 -7.58
CA PHE A 17 -13.70 -16.06 -8.41
C PHE A 17 -13.90 -17.53 -8.85
N VAL A 18 -13.30 -18.51 -8.16
CA VAL A 18 -13.45 -19.95 -8.53
C VAL A 18 -14.91 -20.42 -8.52
N ARG A 19 -15.77 -19.84 -7.68
CA ARG A 19 -17.19 -20.25 -7.58
C ARG A 19 -18.06 -19.75 -8.76
N ASP A 20 -17.74 -18.60 -9.34
CA ASP A 20 -18.41 -18.05 -10.53
C ASP A 20 -17.70 -18.37 -11.85
N LYS A 21 -16.42 -18.78 -11.83
CA LYS A 21 -15.75 -19.38 -13.00
C LYS A 21 -16.56 -20.56 -13.54
N LYS A 22 -17.15 -21.38 -12.65
CA LYS A 22 -18.02 -22.52 -13.02
C LYS A 22 -19.34 -22.07 -13.68
N ARG A 23 -19.84 -20.88 -13.35
CA ARG A 23 -21.06 -20.29 -13.92
C ARG A 23 -20.78 -19.63 -15.26
N MET A 24 -19.67 -18.90 -15.39
CA MET A 24 -19.19 -18.37 -16.66
C MET A 24 -18.78 -19.47 -17.65
N PHE A 25 -18.10 -20.54 -17.20
CA PHE A 25 -17.80 -21.70 -18.05
C PHE A 25 -19.08 -22.40 -18.53
N LYS A 26 -20.11 -22.50 -17.69
CA LYS A 26 -21.42 -23.03 -18.12
C LYS A 26 -22.07 -22.16 -19.19
N ILE A 27 -21.96 -20.84 -19.11
CA ILE A 27 -22.48 -19.90 -20.12
C ILE A 27 -21.67 -20.01 -21.42
N LEU A 28 -20.34 -20.09 -21.35
CA LEU A 28 -19.48 -20.25 -22.52
C LEU A 28 -19.70 -21.61 -23.20
N HIS A 29 -19.79 -22.69 -22.42
CA HIS A 29 -20.07 -24.04 -22.90
C HIS A 29 -21.45 -24.15 -23.52
N PHE A 30 -22.46 -23.49 -22.93
CA PHE A 30 -23.81 -23.41 -23.50
C PHE A 30 -23.80 -22.69 -24.86
N ASN A 31 -23.09 -21.56 -24.99
CA ASN A 31 -22.96 -20.85 -26.26
C ASN A 31 -22.23 -21.69 -27.33
N LEU A 32 -21.19 -22.45 -26.96
CA LEU A 32 -20.44 -23.31 -27.88
C LEU A 32 -21.28 -24.51 -28.35
N CYS A 33 -21.99 -25.18 -27.43
CA CYS A 33 -22.92 -26.26 -27.76
C CYS A 33 -24.06 -25.77 -28.65
N PHE A 34 -24.56 -24.55 -28.42
CA PHE A 34 -25.60 -23.94 -29.23
C PHE A 34 -25.14 -23.68 -30.68
N GLN A 35 -23.90 -23.19 -30.85
CA GLN A 35 -23.31 -22.94 -32.17
C GLN A 35 -23.13 -24.24 -32.98
N LEU A 36 -22.67 -25.31 -32.33
CA LEU A 36 -22.52 -26.64 -32.95
C LEU A 36 -23.87 -27.26 -33.32
N PHE A 37 -24.88 -27.11 -32.46
CA PHE A 37 -26.22 -27.64 -32.72
C PHE A 37 -26.94 -26.89 -33.87
N TYR A 38 -26.73 -25.57 -33.97
CA TYR A 38 -27.25 -24.75 -35.06
C TYR A 38 -26.67 -25.17 -36.42
N GLN A 39 -25.35 -25.44 -36.49
CA GLN A 39 -24.69 -25.89 -37.71
C GLN A 39 -25.14 -27.30 -38.16
N LEU A 40 -25.49 -28.18 -37.22
CA LEU A 40 -25.89 -29.57 -37.50
C LEU A 40 -27.38 -29.73 -37.85
N SER A 41 -28.24 -28.74 -37.57
CA SER A 41 -29.66 -28.85 -37.91
C SER A 41 -29.89 -28.57 -39.41
N SER A 42 -30.36 -29.57 -40.16
CA SER A 42 -30.66 -29.45 -41.61
C SER A 42 -32.06 -28.91 -41.91
N SER A 43 -32.94 -28.87 -40.91
CA SER A 43 -34.32 -28.42 -41.05
C SER A 43 -34.49 -26.92 -40.77
N ILE A 44 -35.05 -26.20 -41.75
CA ILE A 44 -35.34 -24.75 -41.67
C ILE A 44 -36.24 -24.43 -40.48
N THR A 45 -37.21 -25.30 -40.15
CA THR A 45 -38.12 -25.10 -39.03
C THR A 45 -37.39 -25.13 -37.68
N TYR A 46 -36.41 -26.02 -37.52
CA TYR A 46 -35.56 -26.05 -36.33
C TYR A 46 -34.65 -24.82 -36.27
N ARG A 47 -34.10 -24.37 -37.40
CA ARG A 47 -33.28 -23.15 -37.45
C ARG A 47 -34.07 -21.92 -37.03
N ILE A 48 -35.33 -21.79 -37.44
CA ILE A 48 -36.21 -20.66 -37.06
C ILE A 48 -36.58 -20.73 -35.57
N PHE A 49 -36.89 -21.91 -35.04
CA PHE A 49 -37.16 -22.09 -33.61
C PHE A 49 -35.95 -21.74 -32.74
N PHE A 50 -34.75 -22.21 -33.14
CA PHE A 50 -33.50 -21.87 -32.46
C PHE A 50 -33.10 -20.40 -32.66
N LEU A 51 -33.39 -19.77 -33.80
CA LEU A 51 -33.15 -18.33 -33.99
C LEU A 51 -34.02 -17.51 -33.04
N ASN A 52 -35.28 -17.89 -32.83
CA ASN A 52 -36.17 -17.23 -31.87
C ASN A 52 -35.71 -17.44 -30.43
N ILE A 53 -35.24 -18.64 -30.06
CA ILE A 53 -34.62 -18.88 -28.75
C ILE A 53 -33.30 -18.10 -28.60
N ALA A 54 -32.46 -18.03 -29.63
CA ALA A 54 -31.24 -17.22 -29.64
C ALA A 54 -31.55 -15.73 -29.49
N LEU A 55 -32.61 -15.23 -30.13
CA LEU A 55 -33.04 -13.84 -30.02
C LEU A 55 -33.60 -13.54 -28.61
N ILE A 56 -34.33 -14.48 -28.01
CA ILE A 56 -34.80 -14.40 -26.61
C ILE A 56 -33.62 -14.50 -25.63
N CYS A 57 -32.63 -15.37 -25.89
CA CYS A 57 -31.41 -15.51 -25.10
C CYS A 57 -30.46 -14.32 -25.26
N ALA A 58 -30.35 -13.73 -26.45
CA ALA A 58 -29.60 -12.51 -26.73
C ALA A 58 -30.28 -11.29 -26.07
N ASN A 59 -31.62 -11.24 -26.08
CA ASN A 59 -32.36 -10.26 -25.28
C ASN A 59 -32.16 -10.51 -23.78
N MET A 60 -32.16 -11.75 -23.28
CA MET A 60 -31.82 -12.04 -21.88
C MET A 60 -30.36 -11.74 -21.53
N GLN A 61 -29.40 -11.92 -22.44
CA GLN A 61 -28.00 -11.54 -22.25
C GLN A 61 -27.83 -10.02 -22.31
N PHE A 62 -28.58 -9.32 -23.16
CA PHE A 62 -28.64 -7.87 -23.18
C PHE A 62 -29.28 -7.34 -21.90
N PHE A 63 -30.39 -7.91 -21.43
CA PHE A 63 -30.99 -7.58 -20.14
C PHE A 63 -30.07 -7.91 -18.97
N ASN A 64 -29.33 -9.02 -18.99
CA ASN A 64 -28.34 -9.32 -17.96
C ASN A 64 -27.11 -8.39 -18.04
N PHE A 65 -26.69 -7.98 -19.23
CA PHE A 65 -25.59 -7.04 -19.41
C PHE A 65 -26.00 -5.63 -19.00
N VAL A 66 -27.20 -5.19 -19.38
CA VAL A 66 -27.81 -3.93 -18.95
C VAL A 66 -28.09 -3.96 -17.45
N PHE A 67 -28.52 -5.09 -16.88
CA PHE A 67 -28.71 -5.24 -15.44
C PHE A 67 -27.37 -5.24 -14.70
N VAL A 68 -26.34 -5.95 -15.18
CA VAL A 68 -24.99 -5.89 -14.60
C VAL A 68 -24.39 -4.51 -14.76
N TYR A 69 -24.61 -3.83 -15.89
CA TYR A 69 -24.16 -2.45 -16.12
C TYR A 69 -24.91 -1.46 -15.23
N ILE A 70 -26.23 -1.59 -15.08
CA ILE A 70 -27.06 -0.79 -14.17
C ILE A 70 -26.68 -1.08 -12.72
N CYS A 71 -26.48 -2.34 -12.33
CA CYS A 71 -25.98 -2.71 -11.01
C CYS A 71 -24.55 -2.21 -10.80
N TYR A 72 -23.71 -2.18 -11.83
CA TYR A 72 -22.36 -1.64 -11.78
C TYR A 72 -22.38 -0.12 -11.71
N THR A 73 -23.25 0.59 -12.42
CA THR A 73 -23.39 2.05 -12.33
C THR A 73 -24.06 2.45 -11.04
N ILE A 74 -25.09 1.73 -10.56
CA ILE A 74 -25.67 1.89 -9.23
C ILE A 74 -24.64 1.55 -8.16
N TYR A 75 -23.82 0.51 -8.34
CA TYR A 75 -22.71 0.20 -7.44
C TYR A 75 -21.64 1.28 -7.49
N ILE A 76 -21.32 1.87 -8.63
CA ILE A 76 -20.34 2.95 -8.78
C ILE A 76 -20.88 4.25 -8.17
N GLU A 77 -22.12 4.65 -8.47
CA GLU A 77 -22.78 5.83 -7.92
C GLU A 77 -23.02 5.67 -6.42
N ASN A 78 -23.55 4.53 -5.98
CA ASN A 78 -23.63 4.21 -4.56
C ASN A 78 -22.24 4.06 -3.97
N SER A 79 -21.21 3.56 -4.67
CA SER A 79 -19.85 3.49 -4.12
C SER A 79 -19.28 4.89 -3.93
N LYS A 80 -19.59 5.84 -4.81
CA LYS A 80 -19.17 7.23 -4.68
C LYS A 80 -19.94 7.92 -3.55
N GLN A 81 -21.25 7.69 -3.46
CA GLN A 81 -22.07 8.18 -2.35
C GLN A 81 -21.68 7.54 -1.01
N ILE A 82 -21.38 6.24 -0.99
CA ILE A 82 -20.89 5.46 0.16
C ILE A 82 -19.48 5.92 0.50
N GLN A 83 -18.61 6.18 -0.47
CA GLN A 83 -17.28 6.73 -0.24
C GLN A 83 -17.37 8.15 0.32
N ASP A 84 -18.28 8.99 -0.17
CA ASP A 84 -18.53 10.32 0.38
C ASP A 84 -19.15 10.24 1.79
N GLN A 85 -20.06 9.29 2.04
CA GLN A 85 -20.63 9.02 3.36
C GLN A 85 -19.56 8.51 4.32
N LEU A 86 -18.71 7.57 3.90
CA LEU A 86 -17.58 7.04 4.66
C LEU A 86 -16.53 8.14 4.89
N LYS A 87 -16.26 9.00 3.92
CA LYS A 87 -15.35 10.15 4.06
C LYS A 87 -15.90 11.15 5.08
N LYS A 88 -17.20 11.45 5.03
CA LYS A 88 -17.90 12.27 6.04
C LYS A 88 -17.87 11.61 7.41
N LEU A 89 -18.13 10.31 7.50
CA LEU A 89 -18.14 9.52 8.73
C LEU A 89 -16.73 9.46 9.35
N MET A 90 -15.70 9.22 8.54
CA MET A 90 -14.30 9.23 8.99
C MET A 90 -13.88 10.61 9.47
N LYS A 91 -14.25 11.68 8.76
CA LYS A 91 -13.98 13.06 9.19
C LYS A 91 -14.68 13.38 10.52
N TRP A 92 -15.95 12.98 10.65
CA TRP A 92 -16.72 13.12 11.88
C TRP A 92 -16.11 12.32 13.04
N TRP A 93 -15.66 11.09 12.77
CA TRP A 93 -15.01 10.23 13.75
C TRP A 93 -13.68 10.83 14.22
N HIS A 94 -12.85 11.35 13.31
CA HIS A 94 -11.55 11.92 13.67
C HIS A 94 -11.64 13.17 14.55
N GLN A 95 -12.71 13.96 14.39
CA GLN A 95 -12.95 15.18 15.17
C GLN A 95 -13.43 14.93 16.61
N ARG A 96 -13.82 13.70 16.95
CA ARG A 96 -14.26 13.33 18.31
C ARG A 96 -13.07 13.12 19.24
N GLU A 97 -13.22 13.57 20.49
CA GLU A 97 -12.29 13.27 21.58
C GLU A 97 -12.25 11.76 21.88
N GLN A 98 -11.15 11.28 22.48
CA GLN A 98 -10.98 9.84 22.74
C GLN A 98 -12.05 9.27 23.69
N ASN A 99 -12.49 10.06 24.67
CA ASN A 99 -13.54 9.65 25.61
C ASN A 99 -14.91 9.49 24.93
N ASP A 100 -15.21 10.32 23.93
CA ASP A 100 -16.43 10.18 23.15
C ASP A 100 -16.42 8.91 22.28
N LYS A 101 -15.24 8.54 21.75
CA LYS A 101 -15.07 7.33 20.93
C LYS A 101 -15.28 6.08 21.77
N SER A 102 -14.75 6.02 23.00
CA SER A 102 -14.98 4.89 23.90
C SER A 102 -16.45 4.75 24.27
N ASP A 103 -17.14 5.85 24.55
CA ASP A 103 -18.57 5.86 24.86
C ASP A 103 -19.43 5.35 23.69
N ILE A 104 -19.09 5.74 22.46
CA ILE A 104 -19.79 5.27 21.26
C ILE A 104 -19.54 3.78 21.03
N ILE A 105 -18.29 3.31 21.21
CA ILE A 105 -17.94 1.89 21.11
C ILE A 105 -18.68 1.07 22.16
N GLU A 106 -18.75 1.56 23.40
CA GLU A 106 -19.45 0.91 24.49
C GLU A 106 -20.97 0.87 24.26
N LYS A 107 -21.55 1.97 23.77
CA LYS A 107 -22.95 2.00 23.32
C LYS A 107 -23.22 1.03 22.18
N PHE A 108 -22.29 0.90 21.23
CA PHE A 108 -22.38 -0.11 20.16
C PHE A 108 -22.31 -1.54 20.70
N LYS A 109 -21.43 -1.82 21.68
CA LYS A 109 -21.32 -3.12 22.36
C LYS A 109 -22.59 -3.47 23.14
N ILE A 110 -23.16 -2.49 23.84
CA ILE A 110 -24.43 -2.65 24.59
C ILE A 110 -25.57 -2.87 23.61
N MET A 111 -25.65 -2.08 22.52
CA MET A 111 -26.64 -2.29 21.46
C MET A 111 -26.49 -3.66 20.80
N SER A 112 -25.27 -4.11 20.50
CA SER A 112 -25.00 -5.46 19.96
C SER A 112 -25.45 -6.58 20.90
N LYS A 113 -25.38 -6.34 22.21
CA LYS A 113 -25.71 -7.32 23.25
C LYS A 113 -27.21 -7.41 23.54
N TYR A 114 -27.96 -6.31 23.44
CA TYR A 114 -29.37 -6.27 23.87
C TYR A 114 -30.40 -6.11 22.75
N LYS A 115 -30.02 -5.60 21.56
CA LYS A 115 -30.98 -5.27 20.48
C LYS A 115 -31.01 -6.25 19.31
N TRP A 116 -30.01 -7.12 19.17
CA TRP A 116 -29.91 -8.08 18.05
C TRP A 116 -30.44 -9.47 18.41
N LYS A 117 -31.11 -9.60 19.56
CA LYS A 117 -31.75 -10.84 19.99
C LYS A 117 -32.91 -11.24 19.06
N ASP A 118 -33.53 -10.28 18.38
CA ASP A 118 -34.59 -10.54 17.42
C ASP A 118 -34.09 -10.30 15.98
N LYS A 119 -33.69 -11.42 15.36
CA LYS A 119 -33.50 -11.67 13.92
C LYS A 119 -32.52 -10.74 13.17
N ILE A 120 -31.22 -10.90 13.43
CA ILE A 120 -30.22 -10.74 12.36
C ILE A 120 -30.60 -11.71 11.25
N THR A 121 -31.00 -11.19 10.10
CA THR A 121 -31.21 -12.03 8.93
C THR A 121 -29.86 -12.39 8.31
N LYS A 122 -29.84 -13.44 7.50
CA LYS A 122 -28.65 -13.78 6.71
C LYS A 122 -28.22 -12.61 5.80
N GLU A 123 -29.17 -11.82 5.30
CA GLU A 123 -28.93 -10.66 4.45
C GLU A 123 -28.18 -9.54 5.19
N ASP A 124 -28.50 -9.31 6.47
CA ASP A 124 -27.78 -8.33 7.30
C ASP A 124 -26.32 -8.73 7.51
N ILE A 125 -26.05 -10.02 7.73
CA ILE A 125 -24.69 -10.56 7.87
C ILE A 125 -23.92 -10.39 6.56
N ASP A 126 -24.55 -10.72 5.42
CA ASP A 126 -23.94 -10.61 4.11
C ASP A 126 -23.65 -9.12 3.77
N SER A 127 -24.53 -8.20 4.15
CA SER A 127 -24.32 -6.75 4.01
C SER A 127 -23.17 -6.21 4.87
N ILE A 128 -23.08 -6.65 6.13
CA ILE A 128 -21.96 -6.30 7.03
C ILE A 128 -20.65 -6.85 6.48
N ARG A 129 -20.63 -8.12 6.05
CA ARG A 129 -19.44 -8.74 5.44
C ARG A 129 -19.00 -7.99 4.20
N PHE A 130 -19.94 -7.67 3.31
CA PHE A 130 -19.67 -6.88 2.11
C PHE A 130 -19.07 -5.51 2.46
N THR A 131 -19.61 -4.84 3.48
CA THR A 131 -19.09 -3.54 3.93
C THR A 131 -17.67 -3.65 4.49
N ILE A 132 -17.40 -4.70 5.27
CA ILE A 132 -16.06 -4.98 5.80
C ILE A 132 -15.09 -5.30 4.66
N ASP A 133 -15.46 -6.16 3.72
CA ASP A 133 -14.63 -6.53 2.58
C ASP A 133 -14.34 -5.33 1.68
N ALA A 134 -15.35 -4.47 1.44
CA ALA A 134 -15.18 -3.22 0.72
C ALA A 134 -14.24 -2.25 1.46
N TYR A 135 -14.37 -2.13 2.77
CA TYR A 135 -13.47 -1.31 3.59
C TYR A 135 -12.03 -1.84 3.57
N LEU A 136 -11.85 -3.15 3.74
CA LEU A 136 -10.53 -3.80 3.65
C LEU A 136 -9.92 -3.62 2.26
N TYR A 137 -10.73 -3.65 1.21
CA TYR A 137 -10.29 -3.37 -0.15
C TYR A 137 -9.82 -1.91 -0.32
N LEU A 138 -10.50 -0.94 0.31
CA LEU A 138 -10.06 0.46 0.31
C LEU A 138 -8.73 0.69 1.05
N LEU A 139 -8.33 -0.23 1.93
CA LEU A 139 -7.04 -0.21 2.61
C LEU A 139 -5.96 -1.03 1.89
N THR A 140 -6.19 -1.37 0.61
CA THR A 140 -5.17 -1.96 -0.25
C THR A 140 -4.40 -0.88 -1.00
N ALA A 141 -3.10 -1.06 -1.11
CA ALA A 141 -2.23 -0.19 -1.92
C ALA A 141 -1.15 -1.02 -2.60
N TYR A 142 -0.49 -0.43 -3.58
CA TYR A 142 0.68 -1.02 -4.21
C TYR A 142 1.96 -0.35 -3.73
N VAL A 143 3.00 -1.15 -3.52
CA VAL A 143 4.36 -0.67 -3.30
C VAL A 143 5.24 -1.19 -4.42
N MET A 144 5.95 -0.27 -5.06
CA MET A 144 6.99 -0.53 -6.03
C MET A 144 8.31 -0.64 -5.27
N MET A 145 8.89 -1.84 -5.26
CA MET A 145 10.24 -2.09 -4.76
C MET A 145 11.10 -2.48 -5.97
N ASP A 146 12.05 -1.61 -6.31
CA ASP A 146 12.80 -1.67 -7.57
C ASP A 146 11.85 -1.69 -8.79
N LYS A 147 11.74 -2.84 -9.46
CA LYS A 147 10.84 -3.07 -10.62
C LYS A 147 9.61 -3.89 -10.27
N ASN A 148 9.50 -4.37 -9.03
CA ASN A 148 8.46 -5.28 -8.60
C ASN A 148 7.31 -4.54 -7.93
N LYS A 149 6.10 -4.71 -8.47
CA LYS A 149 4.86 -4.22 -7.85
C LYS A 149 4.35 -5.26 -6.84
N LYS A 150 4.17 -4.85 -5.58
CA LYS A 150 3.62 -5.69 -4.51
C LYS A 150 2.35 -5.08 -3.96
N LEU A 151 1.32 -5.89 -3.75
CA LEU A 151 0.08 -5.47 -3.10
C LEU A 151 0.26 -5.55 -1.59
N ILE A 152 0.01 -4.44 -0.89
CA ILE A 152 0.01 -4.36 0.56
C ILE A 152 -1.42 -4.20 1.08
N LYS A 153 -1.70 -4.79 2.23
CA LYS A 153 -2.98 -4.67 2.95
C LYS A 153 -2.72 -3.96 4.26
N MET A 154 -3.22 -2.75 4.40
CA MET A 154 -2.97 -1.91 5.57
C MET A 154 -4.10 -2.07 6.58
N LYS A 155 -3.78 -2.01 7.87
CA LYS A 155 -4.78 -1.94 8.93
C LYS A 155 -5.25 -0.50 9.18
N GLU A 156 -4.32 0.43 9.03
CA GLU A 156 -4.50 1.86 9.27
C GLU A 156 -3.75 2.66 8.20
N LEU A 157 -4.29 3.81 7.78
CA LEU A 157 -3.66 4.68 6.79
C LEU A 157 -2.59 5.57 7.42
N THR A 158 -1.51 4.93 7.87
CA THR A 158 -0.35 5.58 8.51
C THR A 158 0.94 5.25 7.77
N PHE A 159 1.93 6.14 7.92
CA PHE A 159 3.27 5.94 7.38
C PHE A 159 3.92 4.69 7.97
N GLU A 160 3.81 4.50 9.28
CA GLU A 160 4.36 3.34 9.99
C GLU A 160 3.76 2.02 9.47
N GLU A 161 2.46 1.98 9.19
CA GLU A 161 1.82 0.77 8.66
C GLU A 161 2.39 0.38 7.30
N ILE A 162 2.65 1.36 6.41
CA ILE A 162 3.29 1.09 5.12
C ILE A 162 4.64 0.41 5.36
N PHE A 163 5.47 0.96 6.24
CA PHE A 163 6.78 0.39 6.58
C PHE A 163 6.69 -1.02 7.16
N ARG A 164 5.72 -1.27 8.04
CA ARG A 164 5.51 -2.60 8.62
C ARG A 164 5.12 -3.61 7.53
N GLN A 165 4.25 -3.21 6.61
CA GLN A 165 3.85 -4.08 5.50
C GLN A 165 4.99 -4.29 4.50
N THR A 166 5.74 -3.26 4.14
CA THR A 166 6.88 -3.39 3.22
C THR A 166 7.97 -4.28 3.77
N HIS A 167 8.24 -4.23 5.08
CA HIS A 167 9.24 -5.08 5.72
C HIS A 167 8.94 -6.59 5.55
N ASN A 168 7.67 -6.98 5.47
CA ASN A 168 7.29 -8.38 5.23
C ASN A 168 7.63 -8.89 3.82
N PHE A 169 7.90 -7.98 2.88
CA PHE A 169 8.28 -8.33 1.50
C PHE A 169 9.79 -8.28 1.26
N LEU A 170 10.58 -7.84 2.24
CA LEU A 170 12.03 -7.80 2.12
C LEU A 170 12.60 -9.20 2.24
N GLU A 171 13.41 -9.58 1.28
CA GLU A 171 14.19 -10.81 1.35
C GLU A 171 15.45 -10.59 2.20
N TRP A 172 16.04 -11.68 2.68
CA TRP A 172 17.29 -11.62 3.45
C TRP A 172 18.41 -10.85 2.72
N LYS A 173 18.49 -10.96 1.39
CA LYS A 173 19.45 -10.23 0.57
C LYS A 173 19.25 -8.70 0.62
N ASP A 174 18.00 -8.24 0.75
CA ASP A 174 17.66 -6.82 0.84
C ASP A 174 18.08 -6.28 2.21
N LEU A 175 17.85 -7.06 3.27
CA LEU A 175 18.32 -6.73 4.63
C LEU A 175 19.86 -6.74 4.74
N GLN A 176 20.54 -7.67 4.04
CA GLN A 176 22.00 -7.66 3.95
C GLN A 176 22.49 -6.41 3.21
N LYS A 177 21.82 -6.03 2.12
CA LYS A 177 22.12 -4.81 1.38
C LYS A 177 22.00 -3.57 2.28
N MET A 178 20.91 -3.47 3.04
CA MET A 178 20.73 -2.39 4.05
C MET A 178 21.91 -2.29 5.01
N LYS A 179 22.31 -3.43 5.57
CA LYS A 179 23.38 -3.47 6.57
C LYS A 179 24.76 -3.14 5.97
N ASN A 180 25.04 -3.63 4.77
CA ASN A 180 26.36 -3.52 4.15
C ASN A 180 26.56 -2.17 3.46
N GLU A 181 25.52 -1.66 2.79
CA GLU A 181 25.55 -0.39 2.06
C GLU A 181 25.13 0.79 2.93
N ASN A 182 24.60 0.51 4.13
CA ASN A 182 24.15 1.52 5.07
C ASN A 182 23.14 2.46 4.40
N THR A 183 22.11 1.87 3.80
CA THR A 183 21.06 2.58 3.07
C THR A 183 19.83 2.75 3.95
N LYS A 184 19.21 3.92 3.89
CA LYS A 184 17.91 4.21 4.49
C LYS A 184 16.81 3.98 3.46
N PHE A 185 15.63 3.60 3.96
CA PHE A 185 14.41 3.59 3.18
C PHE A 185 13.77 4.96 3.12
N GLU A 186 13.46 5.40 1.91
CA GLU A 186 12.62 6.56 1.67
C GLU A 186 11.39 6.13 0.88
N LEU A 187 10.25 6.66 1.28
CA LEU A 187 8.97 6.37 0.65
C LEU A 187 8.56 7.57 -0.20
N PHE A 188 8.21 7.30 -1.44
CA PHE A 188 7.74 8.29 -2.40
C PHE A 188 6.37 7.91 -2.91
N ASN A 189 5.61 8.88 -3.40
CA ASN A 189 4.48 8.59 -4.27
C ASN A 189 4.92 8.44 -5.73
N MET A 190 3.99 8.05 -6.60
CA MET A 190 4.27 7.91 -8.04
C MET A 190 4.61 9.24 -8.76
N LYS A 191 4.53 10.39 -8.07
CA LYS A 191 4.96 11.70 -8.57
C LYS A 191 6.35 12.09 -8.05
N ASN A 192 7.07 11.15 -7.43
CA ASN A 192 8.38 11.37 -6.80
C ASN A 192 8.35 12.40 -5.65
N ASN A 193 7.20 12.61 -5.01
CA ASN A 193 7.14 13.39 -3.78
C ASN A 193 7.41 12.47 -2.59
N MET A 194 8.34 12.86 -1.72
CA MET A 194 8.64 12.15 -0.50
C MET A 194 7.43 12.15 0.45
N ILE A 195 7.18 11.01 1.08
CA ILE A 195 6.10 10.79 2.03
C ILE A 195 6.72 10.79 3.42
N GLU A 196 6.39 11.81 4.21
CA GLU A 196 7.00 12.03 5.53
C GLU A 196 5.98 11.97 6.67
N SER A 197 4.69 11.86 6.34
CA SER A 197 3.61 11.93 7.33
C SER A 197 2.38 11.11 6.95
N ASP A 198 1.58 10.75 7.95
CA ASP A 198 0.27 10.11 7.76
C ASP A 198 -0.67 10.93 6.88
N GLU A 199 -0.58 12.26 6.96
CA GLU A 199 -1.41 13.15 6.14
C GLU A 199 -1.08 13.00 4.65
N THR A 200 0.21 12.89 4.31
CA THR A 200 0.65 12.62 2.93
C THR A 200 0.25 11.22 2.46
N VAL A 201 0.22 10.22 3.36
CA VAL A 201 -0.31 8.89 3.06
C VAL A 201 -1.79 8.95 2.71
N ARG A 202 -2.62 9.57 3.57
CA ARG A 202 -4.07 9.70 3.35
C ARG A 202 -4.40 10.41 2.04
N LYS A 203 -3.67 11.47 1.70
CA LYS A 203 -3.83 12.17 0.41
C LYS A 203 -3.54 11.29 -0.79
N ASN A 204 -2.56 10.39 -0.72
CA ASN A 204 -2.31 9.44 -1.81
C ASN A 204 -3.43 8.40 -1.98
N PHE A 205 -4.15 8.06 -0.91
CA PHE A 205 -5.32 7.19 -0.95
C PHE A 205 -6.57 7.85 -1.55
N GLU A 206 -6.54 9.15 -1.85
CA GLU A 206 -7.58 9.79 -2.65
C GLU A 206 -7.46 9.46 -4.15
N ASN A 207 -6.34 8.87 -4.59
CA ASN A 207 -6.19 8.36 -5.95
C ASN A 207 -6.94 7.03 -6.11
N ALA A 208 -7.42 6.75 -7.33
CA ALA A 208 -8.13 5.50 -7.63
C ALA A 208 -7.29 4.23 -7.39
N GLU A 209 -5.96 4.34 -7.50
CA GLU A 209 -5.02 3.25 -7.25
C GLU A 209 -3.83 3.76 -6.40
N PRO A 210 -3.94 3.73 -5.06
CA PRO A 210 -2.88 4.20 -4.18
C PRO A 210 -1.61 3.38 -4.39
N SER A 211 -0.54 4.08 -4.75
CA SER A 211 0.73 3.47 -5.11
C SER A 211 1.88 4.27 -4.52
N PHE A 212 2.86 3.55 -3.96
CA PHE A 212 4.06 4.10 -3.35
C PHE A 212 5.29 3.49 -3.99
N GLN A 213 6.39 4.22 -3.97
CA GLN A 213 7.69 3.77 -4.42
C GLN A 213 8.65 3.78 -3.24
N LEU A 214 9.31 2.65 -3.02
CA LEU A 214 10.32 2.50 -1.99
C LEU A 214 11.69 2.66 -2.63
N LEU A 215 12.44 3.67 -2.20
CA LEU A 215 13.76 3.99 -2.70
C LEU A 215 14.81 3.78 -1.61
N TRP A 216 15.93 3.20 -2.01
CA TRP A 216 17.10 3.00 -1.18
C TRP A 216 18.02 4.20 -1.37
N THR A 217 18.12 5.06 -0.36
CA THR A 217 19.11 6.14 -0.36
C THR A 217 20.30 5.70 0.47
N PRO A 218 21.53 5.71 -0.06
CA PRO A 218 22.71 5.51 0.77
C PRO A 218 22.68 6.60 1.84
N GLU A 219 22.60 6.18 3.10
CA GLU A 219 22.71 7.11 4.19
C GLU A 219 24.16 7.57 4.13
N ILE A 220 24.36 8.86 3.81
CA ILE A 220 25.69 9.46 3.68
C ILE A 220 26.30 9.58 5.08
N ILE A 221 26.59 8.46 5.72
CA ILE A 221 27.44 8.34 6.93
C ILE A 221 28.91 8.67 6.59
N GLY A 222 29.19 8.98 5.31
CA GLY A 222 30.52 9.30 4.81
C GLY A 222 31.13 10.59 5.36
N LYS A 223 30.34 11.61 5.71
CA LYS A 223 30.94 12.90 6.14
C LYS A 223 31.53 12.82 7.54
N THR A 224 30.82 12.24 8.50
CA THR A 224 31.36 12.05 9.86
C THR A 224 32.51 11.06 9.92
N LYS A 225 32.44 9.95 9.16
CA LYS A 225 33.53 8.96 9.09
C LYS A 225 34.80 9.53 8.45
N THR A 226 34.65 10.41 7.45
CA THR A 226 35.80 11.08 6.82
C THR A 226 36.49 12.05 7.77
N ILE A 227 35.73 12.85 8.55
CA ILE A 227 36.31 13.76 9.54
C ILE A 227 37.03 12.98 10.64
N LYS A 228 36.42 11.93 11.20
CA LYS A 228 37.06 11.08 12.21
C LYS A 228 38.34 10.41 11.69
N ASN A 229 38.33 9.90 10.47
CA ASN A 229 39.52 9.31 9.85
C ASN A 229 40.62 10.35 9.64
N ALA A 230 40.29 11.56 9.20
CA ALA A 230 41.25 12.64 9.05
C ALA A 230 41.85 13.07 10.40
N LEU A 231 41.04 13.15 11.46
CA LEU A 231 41.51 13.45 12.81
C LEU A 231 42.42 12.34 13.37
N MET A 232 42.07 11.06 13.16
CA MET A 232 42.92 9.93 13.54
C MET A 232 44.26 9.94 12.81
N ASP A 233 44.22 10.22 11.51
CA ASP A 233 45.43 10.28 10.68
C ASP A 233 46.33 11.46 11.08
N LEU A 234 45.76 12.64 11.37
CA LEU A 234 46.49 13.78 11.95
C LEU A 234 47.16 13.38 13.29
N LYS A 235 46.41 12.75 14.19
CA LYS A 235 46.90 12.27 15.50
C LYS A 235 48.07 11.29 15.34
N SER A 236 47.99 10.38 14.38
CA SER A 236 49.02 9.39 14.08
C SER A 236 50.25 10.00 13.41
N ARG A 237 50.08 10.73 12.30
CA ARG A 237 51.18 11.36 11.54
C ARG A 237 52.01 12.32 12.38
N HIS A 238 51.36 13.08 13.25
CA HIS A 238 52.03 14.02 14.14
C HIS A 238 52.40 13.42 15.50
N LYS A 239 52.07 12.15 15.76
CA LYS A 239 52.37 11.46 17.02
C LYS A 239 51.88 12.24 18.25
N LEU A 240 50.69 12.85 18.14
CA LEU A 240 50.15 13.81 19.10
C LEU A 240 49.83 13.17 20.47
N HIS A 241 49.56 11.87 20.51
CA HIS A 241 49.30 11.12 21.76
C HIS A 241 50.47 11.21 22.75
N LYS A 242 51.72 11.03 22.32
CA LYS A 242 52.87 11.13 23.23
C LYS A 242 53.61 12.46 23.11
N ASN A 243 53.05 13.38 22.31
CA ASN A 243 53.72 14.60 21.85
C ASN A 243 55.21 14.36 21.53
N LYS A 244 55.55 13.26 20.80
CA LYS A 244 56.96 12.84 20.63
C LYS A 244 57.85 13.88 19.92
N LYS A 245 57.24 14.91 19.35
CA LYS A 245 57.89 16.00 18.64
C LYS A 245 57.98 17.29 19.46
N ASN A 246 57.60 17.25 20.74
CA ASN A 246 57.68 18.37 21.69
C ASN A 246 56.98 19.64 21.18
N TYR A 247 55.74 19.51 20.70
CA TYR A 247 54.91 20.66 20.33
C TYR A 247 54.46 21.42 21.58
N ASP A 248 54.57 22.75 21.57
CA ASP A 248 54.07 23.61 22.65
C ASP A 248 52.55 23.83 22.56
N ALA A 249 51.99 23.81 21.34
CA ALA A 249 50.57 23.99 21.09
C ALA A 249 50.10 23.31 19.79
N LEU A 250 48.81 22.98 19.73
CA LEU A 250 48.11 22.55 18.51
C LEU A 250 46.94 23.50 18.25
N ILE A 251 46.91 24.10 17.07
CA ILE A 251 45.79 24.93 16.61
C ILE A 251 45.14 24.23 15.42
N MET A 252 43.83 24.04 15.48
CA MET A 252 43.04 23.39 14.44
C MET A 252 41.88 24.29 14.06
N ILE A 253 41.76 24.61 12.77
CA ILE A 253 40.66 25.39 12.22
C ILE A 253 39.78 24.44 11.42
N ILE A 254 38.52 24.32 11.84
CA ILE A 254 37.51 23.52 11.16
C ILE A 254 36.46 24.48 10.62
N SER A 255 36.31 24.50 9.30
CA SER A 255 35.31 25.32 8.61
C SER A 255 34.29 24.39 7.97
N GLY A 256 33.03 24.53 8.37
CA GLY A 256 31.91 23.76 7.84
C GLY A 256 30.59 24.51 8.01
N HIS A 257 29.60 24.20 7.18
CA HIS A 257 28.26 24.77 7.28
C HIS A 257 27.49 24.07 8.40
N GLY A 258 26.83 24.83 9.27
CA GLY A 258 26.07 24.32 10.42
C GLY A 258 24.69 23.76 10.08
N ASP A 259 24.53 23.12 8.92
CA ASP A 259 23.22 22.66 8.45
C ASP A 259 22.91 21.24 8.95
N ASP A 260 21.66 20.79 8.74
CA ASP A 260 21.09 19.53 9.25
C ASP A 260 21.69 18.21 8.71
N GLY A 261 22.92 18.25 8.18
CA GLY A 261 23.67 17.05 7.84
C GLY A 261 24.29 16.36 9.06
N ASP A 262 25.10 15.33 8.81
CA ASP A 262 25.92 14.62 9.79
C ASP A 262 26.69 15.58 10.73
N LYS A 263 26.21 15.72 11.98
CA LYS A 263 26.80 16.60 12.99
C LYS A 263 27.84 15.80 13.78
N ILE A 264 29.12 16.10 13.57
CA ILE A 264 30.14 15.77 14.59
C ILE A 264 30.04 16.85 15.67
N SER A 265 29.75 16.46 16.90
CA SER A 265 29.63 17.45 17.97
C SER A 265 31.01 18.05 18.27
N ILE A 266 31.05 19.32 18.66
CA ILE A 266 32.29 19.97 19.13
C ILE A 266 32.89 19.18 20.31
N ASN A 267 32.04 18.60 21.15
CA ASN A 267 32.48 17.76 22.27
C ASN A 267 33.21 16.50 21.79
N GLU A 268 32.70 15.84 20.76
CA GLU A 268 33.34 14.66 20.17
C GLU A 268 34.70 14.98 19.57
N ILE A 269 34.85 16.13 18.88
CA ILE A 269 36.17 16.62 18.41
C ILE A 269 37.11 16.88 19.60
N ARG A 270 36.62 17.49 20.68
CA ARG A 270 37.42 17.73 21.90
C ARG A 270 37.88 16.43 22.55
N GLU A 271 37.00 15.43 22.61
CA GLU A 271 37.30 14.12 23.21
C GLU A 271 38.43 13.37 22.48
N PHE A 272 38.53 13.52 21.16
CA PHE A 272 39.63 12.95 20.35
C PHE A 272 41.04 13.39 20.82
N PHE A 273 41.12 14.61 21.36
CA PHE A 273 42.35 15.21 21.89
C PHE A 273 42.32 15.33 23.42
N GLY A 274 41.31 14.78 24.09
CA GLY A 274 41.19 14.81 25.54
C GLY A 274 42.20 13.87 26.21
N CYS A 275 42.70 14.26 27.38
CA CYS A 275 43.74 13.53 28.13
C CYS A 275 43.38 12.06 28.42
N ARG A 276 42.09 11.70 28.44
CA ARG A 276 41.64 10.32 28.70
C ARG A 276 41.99 9.35 27.56
N GLN A 277 42.11 9.83 26.31
CA GLN A 277 42.44 9.01 25.14
C GLN A 277 43.91 9.14 24.71
N ILE A 278 44.73 9.77 25.54
CA ILE A 278 46.15 10.05 25.31
C ILE A 278 47.04 9.04 26.07
N ASN A 279 46.44 8.07 26.78
CA ASN A 279 47.17 7.04 27.54
C ASN A 279 46.94 5.59 27.07
N LEU A 280 46.13 5.36 26.04
CA LEU A 280 45.94 4.06 25.36
C LEU A 280 46.75 4.02 24.07
#